data_AF-A0A1X7L963-F1
#
_entry.id   AF-A0A1X7L963-F1
#
_cell.length_a   1.000
_cell.length_b   1.000
_cell.length_c   1.000
_cell.angle_alpha   90.00
_cell.angle_beta   90.00
_cell.angle_gamma   90.00
#
_symmetry.space_group_name_H-M   'P 1'
#
loop_
_entity.id
_entity.type
_entity.pdbx_description
1 polymer ?
#
loop_
_entity_poly.entity_id
_entity_poly.type
_entity_poly.pdbx_seq_one_letter_code
_entity_poly.pdbx_strand_id
1 'polypeptide(L)'
;MSQSSPAVFSLHYVGLNLKKGVTEETFEAFVQAKGVQIPAYPGWRWTLLKGLRGERQNQYLMLYEAENADSYARYIDSQGEQTEQARAFWRDHPAGIELINTWKTFATFGELPTIFSTYQQLAENEHSSLAEGPNYQLRDGQEPIKRVVGLHNLALRSGVSPQTFDAFIRDNVHRIDDYPGWKFHMLKGTGGNRIEQYLVMLEIESLASLNSFHPELDVSTEKSLQFVKDHQESERMYDEWRELASFSGAPQLYTDYITIAGSL
;
A
#
# COMPACT_ATOMS: atom_id res chain seq x y z
N MET A 1 -14.41 -12.64 20.88
CA MET A 1 -13.79 -12.63 19.54
C MET A 1 -12.42 -12.00 19.73
N SER A 2 -11.32 -12.70 19.45
CA SER A 2 -9.99 -12.10 19.60
C SER A 2 -9.88 -11.01 18.55
N GLN A 3 -9.71 -9.76 18.96
CA GLN A 3 -9.26 -8.70 18.05
C GLN A 3 -7.97 -9.21 17.42
N SER A 4 -7.99 -9.51 16.12
CA SER A 4 -6.77 -9.72 15.37
C SER A 4 -5.94 -8.45 15.51
N SER A 5 -4.68 -8.60 15.91
CA SER A 5 -3.77 -7.47 16.01
C SER A 5 -3.66 -6.79 14.63
N PRO A 6 -3.67 -5.45 14.55
CA PRO A 6 -3.72 -4.74 13.28
C PRO A 6 -2.46 -4.97 12.44
N ALA A 7 -2.66 -5.10 11.14
CA ALA A 7 -1.60 -5.25 10.14
C ALA A 7 -0.61 -4.07 10.16
N VAL A 8 0.61 -4.35 9.72
CA VAL A 8 1.68 -3.36 9.56
C VAL A 8 2.08 -3.29 8.10
N PHE A 9 2.13 -2.08 7.56
CA PHE A 9 2.54 -1.79 6.20
C PHE A 9 3.86 -1.03 6.20
N SER A 10 4.81 -1.38 5.35
CA SER A 10 6.08 -0.67 5.19
C SER A 10 6.27 -0.28 3.73
N LEU A 11 6.47 1.02 3.49
CA LEU A 11 6.61 1.60 2.16
C LEU A 11 8.07 2.00 1.94
N HIS A 12 8.73 1.48 0.92
CA HIS A 12 10.13 1.78 0.59
C HIS A 12 10.25 2.32 -0.84
N TYR A 13 10.90 3.47 -0.99
CA TYR A 13 11.04 4.12 -2.30
C TYR A 13 12.07 3.41 -3.19
N VAL A 14 11.66 3.00 -4.39
CA VAL A 14 12.53 2.27 -5.31
C VAL A 14 12.96 3.17 -6.47
N GLY A 15 14.28 3.31 -6.64
CA GLY A 15 14.90 4.10 -7.71
C GLY A 15 15.67 3.22 -8.69
N LEU A 16 15.44 3.41 -9.99
CA LEU A 16 16.19 2.73 -11.05
C LEU A 16 17.63 3.23 -11.15
N ASN A 17 18.56 2.33 -11.49
CA ASN A 17 19.95 2.66 -11.75
C ASN A 17 20.15 3.19 -13.17
N LEU A 18 19.61 4.38 -13.44
CA LEU A 18 19.63 5.02 -14.76
C LEU A 18 21.07 5.22 -15.29
N LYS A 19 22.06 5.41 -14.40
CA LYS A 19 23.48 5.55 -14.78
C LYS A 19 24.06 4.29 -15.42
N LYS A 20 23.47 3.12 -15.18
CA LYS A 20 23.82 1.84 -15.82
C LYS A 20 22.98 1.55 -17.07
N GLY A 21 22.17 2.50 -17.53
CA GLY A 21 21.30 2.33 -18.69
C GLY A 21 20.09 1.42 -18.44
N VAL A 22 19.74 1.18 -17.16
CA VAL A 22 18.56 0.37 -16.80
C VAL A 22 17.29 1.10 -17.23
N THR A 23 16.45 0.41 -17.97
CA THR A 23 15.13 0.89 -18.40
C THR A 23 14.03 0.28 -17.53
N GLU A 24 12.85 0.90 -17.53
CA GLU A 24 11.66 0.32 -16.90
C GLU A 24 11.37 -1.08 -17.45
N GLU A 25 11.36 -1.24 -18.77
CA GLU A 25 11.10 -2.53 -19.44
C GLU A 25 12.06 -3.64 -18.96
N THR A 26 13.36 -3.37 -18.90
CA THR A 26 14.35 -4.37 -18.46
C THR A 26 14.20 -4.73 -16.98
N PHE A 27 13.88 -3.74 -16.13
CA PHE A 27 13.62 -3.99 -14.71
C PHE A 27 12.32 -4.76 -14.49
N GLU A 28 11.22 -4.34 -15.12
CA GLU A 28 9.90 -4.97 -15.02
C GLU A 28 9.94 -6.42 -15.51
N ALA A 29 10.62 -6.69 -16.64
CA ALA A 29 10.81 -8.04 -17.16
C ALA A 29 11.56 -8.94 -16.17
N PHE A 30 12.60 -8.42 -15.52
CA PHE A 30 13.33 -9.16 -14.49
C PHE A 30 12.44 -9.48 -13.27
N VAL A 31 11.75 -8.48 -12.71
CA VAL A 31 10.97 -8.69 -11.48
C VAL A 31 9.79 -9.62 -11.72
N GLN A 32 9.15 -9.57 -12.88
CA GLN A 32 8.05 -10.47 -13.24
C GLN A 32 8.52 -11.90 -13.52
N ALA A 33 9.67 -12.08 -14.18
CA ALA A 33 10.16 -13.41 -14.54
C ALA A 33 10.89 -14.13 -13.39
N LYS A 34 11.63 -13.37 -12.57
CA LYS A 34 12.52 -13.92 -11.54
C LYS A 34 12.32 -13.28 -10.18
N GLY A 35 12.05 -11.98 -10.11
CA GLY A 35 11.86 -11.27 -8.84
C GLY A 35 10.74 -11.83 -7.98
N VAL A 36 9.65 -12.31 -8.59
CA VAL A 36 8.54 -13.01 -7.90
C VAL A 36 8.97 -14.23 -7.08
N GLN A 37 10.16 -14.79 -7.34
CA GLN A 37 10.71 -15.91 -6.57
C GLN A 37 11.46 -15.46 -5.30
N ILE A 38 11.59 -14.15 -5.05
CA ILE A 38 12.13 -13.63 -3.79
C ILE A 38 11.10 -13.94 -2.69
N PRO A 39 11.45 -14.76 -1.67
CA PRO A 39 10.50 -15.11 -0.63
C PRO A 39 10.21 -13.90 0.26
N ALA A 40 8.99 -13.81 0.77
CA ALA A 40 8.68 -12.92 1.89
C ALA A 40 9.03 -13.60 3.22
N TYR A 41 9.22 -12.81 4.27
CA TYR A 41 9.28 -13.38 5.61
C TYR A 41 7.96 -14.12 5.94
N PRO A 42 7.99 -15.16 6.78
CA PRO A 42 6.79 -15.83 7.27
C PRO A 42 5.74 -14.83 7.82
N GLY A 43 4.52 -14.89 7.27
CA GLY A 43 3.42 -13.99 7.63
C GLY A 43 3.55 -12.57 7.04
N TRP A 44 4.45 -12.37 6.07
CA TRP A 44 4.58 -11.16 5.29
C TRP A 44 4.21 -11.38 3.83
N ARG A 45 3.93 -10.28 3.15
CA ARG A 45 3.88 -10.17 1.69
C ARG A 45 4.71 -8.98 1.25
N TRP A 46 5.23 -9.04 0.03
CA TRP A 46 5.79 -7.86 -0.62
C TRP A 46 5.13 -7.66 -1.98
N THR A 47 5.01 -6.40 -2.39
CA THR A 47 4.42 -5.98 -3.66
C THR A 47 5.25 -4.84 -4.23
N LEU A 48 5.66 -4.97 -5.49
CA LEU A 48 6.27 -3.88 -6.24
C LEU A 48 5.18 -3.11 -6.99
N LEU A 49 5.10 -1.81 -6.71
CA LEU A 49 4.13 -0.87 -7.23
C LEU A 49 4.81 0.10 -8.20
N LYS A 50 4.13 0.45 -9.30
CA LYS A 50 4.53 1.53 -10.23
C LYS A 50 3.45 2.60 -10.27
N GLY A 51 3.85 3.85 -10.07
CA GLY A 51 2.90 4.97 -10.04
C GLY A 51 2.22 5.15 -11.40
N LEU A 52 0.90 5.09 -11.40
CA LEU A 52 0.06 5.32 -12.58
C LEU A 52 -0.23 6.80 -12.79
N ARG A 53 -0.62 7.48 -11.72
CA ARG A 53 -1.04 8.89 -11.70
C ARG A 53 -0.85 9.51 -10.31
N GLY A 54 -0.81 10.84 -10.26
CA GLY A 54 -0.46 11.60 -9.06
C GLY A 54 1.04 11.90 -8.99
N GLU A 55 1.51 12.27 -7.80
CA GLU A 55 2.84 12.85 -7.56
C GLU A 55 4.02 11.96 -7.99
N ARG A 56 3.81 10.63 -7.97
CA ARG A 56 4.87 9.64 -8.20
C ARG A 56 4.64 8.81 -9.45
N GLN A 57 4.03 9.40 -10.47
CA GLN A 57 3.86 8.75 -11.78
C GLN A 57 5.19 8.21 -12.32
N ASN A 58 5.17 6.97 -12.82
CA ASN A 58 6.32 6.21 -13.31
C ASN A 58 7.43 5.90 -12.27
N GLN A 59 7.19 6.19 -11.00
CA GLN A 59 8.14 5.86 -9.93
C GLN A 59 7.71 4.57 -9.23
N TYR A 60 8.70 3.85 -8.69
CA TYR A 60 8.47 2.57 -8.04
C TYR A 60 8.41 2.70 -6.51
N LEU A 61 7.60 1.85 -5.89
CA LEU A 61 7.47 1.73 -4.46
C LEU A 61 7.39 0.24 -4.10
N MET A 62 8.16 -0.20 -3.11
CA MET A 62 7.98 -1.51 -2.51
C MET A 62 7.02 -1.37 -1.33
N LEU A 63 5.92 -2.11 -1.35
CA LEU A 63 4.97 -2.27 -0.25
C LEU A 63 5.22 -3.62 0.41
N TYR A 64 5.53 -3.61 1.71
CA TYR A 64 5.49 -4.80 2.55
C TYR A 64 4.25 -4.75 3.42
N GLU A 65 3.61 -5.90 3.60
CA GLU A 65 2.48 -6.12 4.50
C GLU A 65 2.88 -7.24 5.46
N ALA A 66 2.79 -6.99 6.76
CA ALA A 66 2.93 -7.99 7.81
C ALA A 66 1.61 -8.12 8.55
N GLU A 67 1.25 -9.36 8.92
CA GLU A 67 -0.02 -9.67 9.59
C GLU A 67 -0.28 -8.81 10.84
N ASN A 68 0.78 -8.47 11.59
CA ASN A 68 0.70 -7.62 12.77
C ASN A 68 2.09 -7.10 13.19
N ALA A 69 2.10 -6.24 14.22
CA ALA A 69 3.32 -5.64 14.77
C ALA A 69 4.34 -6.65 15.28
N ASP A 70 3.92 -7.74 15.93
CA ASP A 70 4.84 -8.77 16.41
C ASP A 70 5.49 -9.50 15.23
N SER A 71 4.70 -9.83 14.20
CA SER A 71 5.21 -10.42 12.96
C SER A 71 6.21 -9.51 12.26
N TYR A 72 5.97 -8.19 12.28
CA TYR A 72 6.89 -7.21 11.73
C TYR A 72 8.20 -7.14 12.54
N ALA A 73 8.08 -6.97 13.86
CA ALA A 73 9.21 -6.79 14.78
C ALA A 73 10.13 -8.02 14.88
N ARG A 74 9.65 -9.21 14.50
CA ARG A 74 10.50 -10.40 14.37
C ARG A 74 11.63 -10.20 13.37
N TYR A 75 11.42 -9.44 12.30
CA TYR A 75 12.36 -9.37 11.18
C TYR A 75 13.01 -8.00 11.01
N ILE A 76 12.30 -6.92 11.36
CA ILE A 76 12.78 -5.55 11.25
C ILE A 76 12.65 -4.84 12.59
N ASP A 77 13.70 -4.15 13.03
CA ASP A 77 13.67 -3.39 14.27
C ASP A 77 13.12 -1.96 14.09
N SER A 78 13.05 -1.20 15.19
CA SER A 78 12.54 0.18 15.19
C SER A 78 13.30 1.16 14.28
N GLN A 79 14.53 0.84 13.89
CA GLN A 79 15.38 1.65 13.02
C GLN A 79 15.29 1.21 11.55
N GLY A 80 14.54 0.16 11.24
CA GLY A 80 14.47 -0.42 9.91
C GLY A 80 15.58 -1.43 9.62
N GLU A 81 16.40 -1.79 10.61
CA GLU A 81 17.49 -2.75 10.47
C GLU A 81 16.99 -4.19 10.57
N GLN A 82 17.71 -5.11 9.92
CA GLN A 82 17.41 -6.53 10.04
C GLN A 82 17.69 -7.02 11.46
N THR A 83 16.77 -7.81 12.02
CA THR A 83 17.01 -8.54 13.26
C THR A 83 17.93 -9.75 13.02
N GLU A 84 18.31 -10.45 14.10
CA GLU A 84 19.02 -11.73 13.97
C GLU A 84 18.18 -12.79 13.23
N GLN A 85 16.86 -12.80 13.44
CA GLN A 85 15.95 -13.74 12.80
C GLN A 85 15.77 -13.44 11.31
N ALA A 86 15.79 -12.17 10.89
CA ALA A 86 15.89 -11.81 9.47
C ALA A 86 17.21 -12.27 8.84
N ARG A 87 18.34 -12.05 9.53
CA ARG A 87 19.63 -12.55 9.05
C ARG A 87 19.65 -14.08 8.94
N ALA A 88 19.04 -14.79 9.89
CA ALA A 88 18.91 -16.24 9.86
C ALA A 88 18.06 -16.70 8.67
N PHE A 89 16.89 -16.09 8.48
CA PHE A 89 16.03 -16.36 7.34
C PHE A 89 16.78 -16.23 6.01
N TRP A 90 17.53 -15.15 5.80
CA TRP A 90 18.27 -14.97 4.55
C TRP A 90 19.44 -15.95 4.38
N ARG A 91 20.12 -16.34 5.47
CA ARG A 91 21.14 -17.43 5.39
C ARG A 91 20.54 -18.73 4.88
N ASP A 92 19.31 -19.03 5.27
CA ASP A 92 18.60 -20.24 4.87
C ASP A 92 17.97 -20.13 3.46
N HIS A 93 17.96 -18.93 2.87
CA HIS A 93 17.42 -18.64 1.53
C HIS A 93 18.48 -18.00 0.60
N PRO A 94 19.60 -18.68 0.31
CA PRO A 94 20.68 -18.11 -0.51
C PRO A 94 20.25 -17.74 -1.92
N ALA A 95 19.33 -18.50 -2.54
CA ALA A 95 18.77 -18.16 -3.85
C ALA A 95 18.00 -16.82 -3.82
N GLY A 96 17.32 -16.51 -2.72
CA GLY A 96 16.66 -15.22 -2.52
C GLY A 96 17.67 -14.06 -2.45
N ILE A 97 18.80 -14.28 -1.76
CA ILE A 97 19.91 -13.30 -1.72
C ILE A 97 20.47 -13.06 -3.13
N GLU A 98 20.67 -14.10 -3.93
CA GLU A 98 21.16 -13.96 -5.32
C GLU A 98 20.20 -13.14 -6.18
N LEU A 99 18.88 -13.36 -6.04
CA LEU A 99 17.86 -12.58 -6.72
C LEU A 99 17.84 -11.12 -6.26
N ILE A 100 17.97 -10.87 -4.96
CA ILE A 100 18.08 -9.51 -4.40
C ILE A 100 19.34 -8.81 -4.90
N ASN A 101 20.48 -9.50 -4.95
CA ASN A 101 21.71 -8.94 -5.51
C ASN A 101 21.58 -8.62 -7.00
N THR A 102 20.87 -9.47 -7.75
CA THR A 102 20.53 -9.21 -9.15
C THR A 102 19.61 -7.98 -9.27
N TRP A 103 18.56 -7.88 -8.46
CA TRP A 103 17.68 -6.70 -8.39
C TRP A 103 18.49 -5.43 -8.16
N LYS A 104 19.44 -5.45 -7.22
CA LYS A 104 20.30 -4.29 -6.88
C LYS A 104 21.18 -3.81 -8.04
N THR A 105 21.34 -4.60 -9.10
CA THR A 105 21.96 -4.12 -10.34
C THR A 105 21.04 -3.21 -11.16
N PHE A 106 19.72 -3.42 -11.06
CA PHE A 106 18.68 -2.67 -11.76
C PHE A 106 18.18 -1.46 -10.96
N ALA A 107 17.93 -1.62 -9.66
CA ALA A 107 17.24 -0.64 -8.83
C ALA A 107 17.64 -0.73 -7.34
N THR A 108 17.27 0.26 -6.52
CA THR A 108 17.34 0.10 -5.07
C THR A 108 16.37 -1.00 -4.61
N PHE A 109 16.66 -1.60 -3.45
CA PHE A 109 15.82 -2.63 -2.83
C PHE A 109 15.25 -2.10 -1.51
N GLY A 110 14.16 -2.71 -1.02
CA GLY A 110 13.46 -2.32 0.21
C GLY A 110 14.24 -2.66 1.50
N GLU A 111 15.46 -2.15 1.60
CA GLU A 111 16.37 -2.21 2.75
C GLU A 111 17.09 -0.85 2.88
N LEU A 112 17.66 -0.56 4.06
CA LEU A 112 18.48 0.63 4.24
C LEU A 112 19.66 0.66 3.24
N PRO A 113 20.05 1.84 2.72
CA PRO A 113 19.63 3.20 3.12
C PRO A 113 18.39 3.73 2.38
N THR A 114 17.55 2.86 1.80
CA THR A 114 16.31 3.30 1.15
C THR A 114 15.39 4.04 2.12
N ILE A 115 14.89 5.19 1.69
CA ILE A 115 13.88 5.98 2.42
C ILE A 115 12.63 5.10 2.60
N PHE A 116 12.12 5.04 3.83
CA PHE A 116 10.97 4.18 4.14
C PHE A 116 10.02 4.83 5.14
N SER A 117 8.81 4.29 5.25
CA SER A 117 7.85 4.64 6.29
C SER A 117 7.04 3.41 6.68
N THR A 118 6.84 3.23 7.97
CA THR A 118 6.04 2.12 8.52
C THR A 118 4.74 2.66 9.06
N TYR A 119 3.66 1.94 8.81
CA TYR A 119 2.31 2.29 9.23
C TYR A 119 1.66 1.10 9.91
N GLN A 120 0.82 1.38 10.90
CA GLN A 120 -0.08 0.40 11.50
C GLN A 120 -1.51 0.68 11.06
N GLN A 121 -2.28 -0.38 10.80
CA GLN A 121 -3.70 -0.27 10.51
C GLN A 121 -4.45 0.35 11.70
N LEU A 122 -5.02 1.53 11.49
CA LEU A 122 -5.85 2.21 12.46
C LEU A 122 -7.27 1.65 12.42
N ALA A 123 -7.79 1.49 11.21
CA ALA A 123 -9.10 0.96 10.93
C ALA A 123 -9.15 0.41 9.50
N GLU A 124 -10.06 -0.53 9.27
CA GLU A 124 -10.38 -1.10 7.96
C GLU A 124 -11.89 -1.12 7.83
N ASN A 125 -12.37 -0.87 6.61
CA ASN A 125 -13.79 -0.97 6.33
C ASN A 125 -14.19 -2.45 6.15
N GLU A 126 -15.24 -2.88 6.84
CA GLU A 126 -15.77 -4.24 6.72
C GLU A 126 -16.70 -4.39 5.50
N HIS A 127 -17.15 -3.29 4.88
CA HIS A 127 -18.05 -3.27 3.72
C HIS A 127 -17.31 -3.35 2.38
N SER A 128 -16.22 -4.11 2.30
CA SER A 128 -15.48 -4.33 1.06
C SER A 128 -15.99 -5.56 0.32
N SER A 129 -16.21 -5.41 -1.00
CA SER A 129 -16.48 -6.55 -1.89
C SER A 129 -15.22 -7.03 -2.62
N LEU A 130 -14.04 -6.51 -2.29
CA LEU A 130 -12.79 -6.96 -2.88
C LEU A 130 -12.49 -8.38 -2.38
N ALA A 131 -12.27 -9.31 -3.30
CA ALA A 131 -11.90 -10.67 -2.94
C ALA A 131 -10.60 -10.70 -2.12
N GLU A 132 -10.48 -11.60 -1.15
CA GLU A 132 -9.24 -11.74 -0.38
C GLU A 132 -8.06 -12.19 -1.27
N GLY A 133 -6.85 -11.85 -0.82
CA GLY A 133 -5.61 -12.32 -1.43
C GLY A 133 -4.63 -11.19 -1.77
N PRO A 134 -3.44 -11.53 -2.29
CA PRO A 134 -2.38 -10.58 -2.58
C PRO A 134 -2.73 -9.59 -3.71
N ASN A 135 -2.05 -8.44 -3.71
CA ASN A 135 -2.15 -7.42 -4.76
C ASN A 135 -1.62 -7.88 -6.13
N TYR A 136 -0.69 -8.84 -6.15
CA TYR A 136 -0.20 -9.53 -7.34
C TYR A 136 -0.47 -11.03 -7.24
N GLN A 137 -1.07 -11.64 -8.27
CA GLN A 137 -1.29 -13.08 -8.28
C GLN A 137 -0.98 -13.66 -9.67
N LEU A 138 -0.07 -14.62 -9.73
CA LEU A 138 0.12 -15.44 -10.93
C LEU A 138 -1.02 -16.46 -11.04
N ARG A 139 -1.47 -16.71 -12.26
CA ARG A 139 -2.49 -17.70 -12.58
C ARG A 139 -2.03 -18.53 -13.77
N ASP A 140 -2.05 -19.85 -13.64
CA ASP A 140 -1.60 -20.74 -14.69
C ASP A 140 -2.40 -20.52 -15.99
N GLY A 141 -1.68 -20.15 -17.06
CA GLY A 141 -2.28 -19.91 -18.37
C GLY A 141 -3.22 -18.71 -18.46
N GLN A 142 -3.22 -17.80 -17.48
CA GLN A 142 -4.04 -16.58 -17.48
C GLN A 142 -3.19 -15.34 -17.20
N GLU A 143 -3.73 -14.17 -17.54
CA GLU A 143 -3.12 -12.90 -17.15
C GLU A 143 -3.04 -12.80 -15.61
N PRO A 144 -1.92 -12.30 -15.07
CA PRO A 144 -1.79 -12.06 -13.64
C PRO A 144 -2.84 -11.08 -13.14
N ILE A 145 -3.33 -11.30 -11.91
CA ILE A 145 -4.07 -10.25 -11.22
C ILE A 145 -3.10 -9.15 -10.83
N LYS A 146 -3.44 -7.91 -11.18
CA LYS A 146 -2.70 -6.71 -10.82
C LYS A 146 -3.66 -5.71 -10.21
N ARG A 147 -3.72 -5.67 -8.88
CA ARG A 147 -4.50 -4.65 -8.17
C ARG A 147 -3.87 -3.28 -8.35
N VAL A 148 -4.71 -2.27 -8.30
CA VAL A 148 -4.28 -0.89 -8.09
C VAL A 148 -4.24 -0.63 -6.59
N VAL A 149 -3.20 0.06 -6.14
CA VAL A 149 -3.05 0.50 -4.75
C VAL A 149 -3.02 2.03 -4.73
N GLY A 150 -4.04 2.66 -4.18
CA GLY A 150 -4.09 4.12 -3.98
C GLY A 150 -3.50 4.50 -2.63
N LEU A 151 -2.54 5.43 -2.60
CA LEU A 151 -1.90 5.92 -1.37
C LEU A 151 -2.13 7.44 -1.23
N HIS A 152 -3.02 7.84 -0.32
CA HIS A 152 -3.50 9.22 -0.19
C HIS A 152 -3.14 9.78 1.19
N ASN A 153 -2.18 10.69 1.26
CA ASN A 153 -1.70 11.23 2.54
C ASN A 153 -2.70 12.23 3.11
N LEU A 154 -2.87 12.20 4.43
CA LEU A 154 -3.76 13.11 5.14
C LEU A 154 -3.02 14.01 6.11
N ALA A 155 -3.50 15.23 6.25
CA ALA A 155 -3.09 16.19 7.26
C ALA A 155 -4.27 16.53 8.17
N LEU A 156 -4.03 16.52 9.48
CA LEU A 156 -5.03 16.96 10.46
C LEU A 156 -5.26 18.48 10.33
N ARG A 157 -6.49 18.92 10.61
CA ARG A 157 -6.82 20.34 10.72
C ARG A 157 -6.13 20.94 11.94
N SER A 158 -5.95 22.27 11.90
CA SER A 158 -5.38 23.01 13.02
C SER A 158 -6.18 22.76 14.31
N GLY A 159 -5.49 22.42 15.39
CA GLY A 159 -6.11 22.17 16.70
C GLY A 159 -6.68 20.76 16.89
N VAL A 160 -6.71 19.92 15.86
CA VAL A 160 -7.17 18.53 15.97
C VAL A 160 -6.03 17.65 16.46
N SER A 161 -6.25 16.97 17.60
CA SER A 161 -5.26 16.04 18.14
C SER A 161 -5.29 14.69 17.39
N PRO A 162 -4.16 13.98 17.28
CA PRO A 162 -4.12 12.61 16.77
C PRO A 162 -5.12 11.69 17.48
N GLN A 163 -5.29 11.81 18.80
CA GLN A 163 -6.19 10.97 19.59
C GLN A 163 -7.66 11.22 19.23
N THR A 164 -8.04 12.49 18.98
CA THR A 164 -9.38 12.85 18.53
C THR A 164 -9.69 12.22 17.18
N PHE A 165 -8.75 12.33 16.22
CA PHE A 165 -8.94 11.74 14.89
C PHE A 165 -8.94 10.21 14.93
N ASP A 166 -8.05 9.60 15.72
CA ASP A 166 -7.99 8.15 15.92
C ASP A 166 -9.33 7.59 16.43
N ALA A 167 -9.89 8.22 17.47
CA ALA A 167 -11.18 7.82 18.03
C ALA A 167 -12.30 7.98 17.00
N PHE A 168 -12.36 9.14 16.33
CA PHE A 168 -13.34 9.38 15.27
C PHE A 168 -13.31 8.29 14.20
N ILE A 169 -12.13 7.96 13.65
CA ILE A 169 -12.03 6.94 12.60
C ILE A 169 -12.46 5.57 13.13
N ARG A 170 -11.94 5.12 14.28
CA ARG A 170 -12.29 3.79 14.83
C ARG A 170 -13.79 3.66 15.07
N ASP A 171 -14.42 4.72 15.55
CA ASP A 171 -15.83 4.71 15.90
C ASP A 171 -16.74 4.88 14.69
N ASN A 172 -16.24 5.37 13.54
CA ASN A 172 -17.07 5.75 12.39
C ASN A 172 -16.70 5.10 11.06
N VAL A 173 -15.59 4.35 10.95
CA VAL A 173 -15.16 3.74 9.67
C VAL A 173 -16.24 2.83 9.06
N HIS A 174 -17.03 2.18 9.89
CA HIS A 174 -18.10 1.26 9.48
C HIS A 174 -19.28 1.96 8.77
N ARG A 175 -19.31 3.31 8.80
CA ARG A 175 -20.30 4.12 8.08
C ARG A 175 -19.91 4.35 6.61
N ILE A 176 -18.69 3.99 6.24
CA ILE A 176 -18.18 4.09 4.87
C ILE A 176 -18.61 2.82 4.12
N ASP A 177 -19.04 2.98 2.88
CA ASP A 177 -19.24 1.91 1.92
C ASP A 177 -18.16 2.00 0.85
N ASP A 178 -17.43 0.90 0.65
CA ASP A 178 -16.40 0.86 -0.39
C ASP A 178 -17.06 0.70 -1.76
N TYR A 179 -16.46 1.33 -2.78
CA TYR A 179 -16.86 1.03 -4.15
C TYR A 179 -16.73 -0.47 -4.42
N PRO A 180 -17.63 -1.08 -5.21
CA PRO A 180 -17.52 -2.49 -5.60
C PRO A 180 -16.14 -2.83 -6.14
N GLY A 181 -15.48 -3.81 -5.51
CA GLY A 181 -14.12 -4.26 -5.84
C GLY A 181 -13.00 -3.42 -5.23
N TRP A 182 -13.32 -2.56 -4.25
CA TRP A 182 -12.35 -1.73 -3.53
C TRP A 182 -12.30 -2.12 -2.06
N LYS A 183 -11.18 -1.83 -1.41
CA LYS A 183 -10.99 -2.01 0.03
C LYS A 183 -10.30 -0.80 0.62
N PHE A 184 -10.92 -0.20 1.63
CA PHE A 184 -10.39 0.96 2.34
C PHE A 184 -9.63 0.56 3.61
N HIS A 185 -8.43 1.13 3.77
CA HIS A 185 -7.64 1.08 4.99
C HIS A 185 -7.29 2.49 5.45
N MET A 186 -7.52 2.80 6.72
CA MET A 186 -6.89 3.93 7.39
C MET A 186 -5.63 3.47 8.09
N LEU A 187 -4.50 4.09 7.76
CA LEU A 187 -3.19 3.76 8.29
C LEU A 187 -2.61 4.94 9.07
N LYS A 188 -1.90 4.64 10.17
CA LYS A 188 -1.18 5.63 10.98
C LYS A 188 0.31 5.34 10.98
N GLY A 189 1.12 6.34 10.67
CA GLY A 189 2.57 6.25 10.62
C GLY A 189 3.18 6.00 12.00
N THR A 190 3.99 4.96 12.10
CA THR A 190 4.65 4.51 13.33
C THR A 190 6.17 4.50 13.24
N GLY A 191 6.75 4.65 12.04
CA GLY A 191 8.19 4.60 11.84
C GLY A 191 8.67 5.24 10.54
N GLY A 192 9.99 5.45 10.44
CA GLY A 192 10.65 6.01 9.26
C GLY A 192 10.35 7.50 9.02
N ASN A 193 10.27 7.90 7.75
CA ASN A 193 10.18 9.31 7.34
C ASN A 193 8.80 9.97 7.55
N ARG A 194 7.75 9.21 7.90
CA ARG A 194 6.36 9.69 8.03
C ARG A 194 5.71 9.30 9.36
N ILE A 195 6.49 9.31 10.44
CA ILE A 195 5.99 9.13 11.80
C ILE A 195 4.84 10.12 12.07
N GLU A 196 3.77 9.63 12.70
CA GLU A 196 2.56 10.39 13.07
C GLU A 196 1.73 10.97 11.90
N GLN A 197 2.06 10.64 10.64
CA GLN A 197 1.22 10.99 9.49
C GLN A 197 0.15 9.92 9.25
N TYR A 198 -0.96 10.32 8.63
CA TYR A 198 -2.04 9.40 8.26
C TYR A 198 -2.05 9.16 6.76
N LEU A 199 -2.49 7.97 6.38
CA LEU A 199 -2.55 7.51 5.00
C LEU A 199 -3.84 6.72 4.79
N VAL A 200 -4.63 7.12 3.81
CA VAL A 200 -5.64 6.22 3.24
C VAL A 200 -4.93 5.33 2.22
N MET A 201 -5.04 4.02 2.42
CA MET A 201 -4.67 3.04 1.42
C MET A 201 -5.93 2.41 0.85
N LEU A 202 -6.04 2.43 -0.47
CA LEU A 202 -7.10 1.78 -1.22
C LEU A 202 -6.51 0.59 -1.95
N GLU A 203 -7.04 -0.60 -1.74
CA GLU A 203 -6.80 -1.72 -2.67
C GLU A 203 -7.96 -1.77 -3.66
N ILE A 204 -7.66 -1.85 -4.95
CA ILE A 204 -8.65 -1.77 -6.02
C ILE A 204 -8.40 -2.93 -6.96
N GLU A 205 -9.45 -3.70 -7.27
CA GLU A 205 -9.34 -4.97 -7.99
C GLU A 205 -8.56 -4.88 -9.31
N SER A 206 -8.65 -3.74 -10.01
CA SER A 206 -7.98 -3.52 -11.30
C SER A 206 -7.99 -2.04 -11.71
N LEU A 207 -7.18 -1.71 -12.72
CA LEU A 207 -7.23 -0.41 -13.40
C LEU A 207 -8.59 -0.12 -14.03
N ALA A 208 -9.27 -1.15 -14.56
CA ALA A 208 -10.60 -0.98 -15.14
C ALA A 208 -11.62 -0.58 -14.07
N SER A 209 -11.53 -1.17 -12.87
CA SER A 209 -12.39 -0.81 -11.73
C SER A 209 -12.15 0.63 -11.30
N LEU A 210 -10.88 1.04 -11.14
CA LEU A 210 -10.51 2.43 -10.86
C LEU A 210 -11.16 3.39 -11.87
N ASN A 211 -10.95 3.14 -13.16
CA ASN A 211 -11.42 4.02 -14.23
C ASN A 211 -12.95 4.02 -14.38
N SER A 212 -13.65 2.99 -13.90
CA SER A 212 -15.12 2.95 -13.93
C SER A 212 -15.77 3.95 -12.97
N PHE A 213 -15.05 4.34 -11.90
CA PHE A 213 -15.51 5.33 -10.91
C PHE A 213 -14.79 6.69 -11.09
N HIS A 214 -13.46 6.64 -11.25
CA HIS A 214 -12.58 7.81 -11.32
C HIS A 214 -11.53 7.66 -12.42
N PRO A 215 -11.86 7.96 -13.69
CA PRO A 215 -10.92 7.83 -14.82
C PRO A 215 -9.73 8.79 -14.73
N GLU A 216 -9.95 9.97 -14.16
CA GLU A 216 -8.93 10.99 -13.92
C GLU A 216 -9.10 11.55 -12.50
N LEU A 217 -8.12 12.35 -12.06
CA LEU A 217 -8.22 13.07 -10.79
C LEU A 217 -9.42 14.03 -10.85
N ASP A 218 -10.22 14.03 -9.79
CA ASP A 218 -11.42 14.86 -9.63
C ASP A 218 -12.52 14.65 -10.69
N VAL A 219 -12.37 13.65 -11.57
CA VAL A 219 -13.39 13.28 -12.54
C VAL A 219 -14.20 12.12 -11.98
N SER A 220 -15.45 12.39 -11.61
CA SER A 220 -16.40 11.37 -11.18
C SER A 220 -17.27 10.92 -12.35
N THR A 221 -17.42 9.61 -12.54
CA THR A 221 -18.36 9.06 -13.53
C THR A 221 -19.79 9.11 -13.00
N GLU A 222 -20.78 8.92 -13.89
CA GLU A 222 -22.17 8.71 -13.47
C GLU A 222 -22.32 7.55 -12.48
N LYS A 223 -21.50 6.50 -12.64
CA LYS A 223 -21.44 5.36 -11.72
C LYS A 223 -20.99 5.79 -10.32
N SER A 224 -19.96 6.65 -10.22
CA SER A 224 -19.52 7.21 -8.94
C SER A 224 -20.59 8.11 -8.32
N LEU A 225 -21.19 9.01 -9.10
CA LEU A 225 -22.26 9.89 -8.61
C LEU A 225 -23.48 9.10 -8.12
N GLN A 226 -23.86 8.03 -8.83
CA GLN A 226 -24.96 7.16 -8.43
C GLN A 226 -24.62 6.39 -7.16
N PHE A 227 -23.40 5.86 -7.03
CA PHE A 227 -22.95 5.21 -5.81
C PHE A 227 -23.03 6.16 -4.60
N VAL A 228 -22.52 7.38 -4.74
CA VAL A 228 -22.60 8.43 -3.71
C VAL A 228 -24.05 8.71 -3.32
N LYS A 229 -24.95 8.81 -4.30
CA LYS A 229 -26.39 9.02 -4.07
C LYS A 229 -27.03 7.87 -3.26
N ASP A 230 -26.58 6.64 -3.50
CA ASP A 230 -27.12 5.45 -2.83
C ASP A 230 -26.54 5.23 -1.42
N HIS A 231 -25.39 5.84 -1.10
CA HIS A 231 -24.66 5.66 0.16
C HIS A 231 -24.49 6.98 0.92
N GLN A 232 -25.61 7.66 1.22
CA GLN A 232 -25.60 8.98 1.87
C GLN A 232 -25.01 8.99 3.29
N GLU A 233 -24.97 7.87 4.00
CA GLU A 233 -24.29 7.78 5.30
C GLU A 233 -22.77 7.94 5.17
N SER A 234 -22.19 7.40 4.07
CA SER A 234 -20.77 7.58 3.75
C SER A 234 -20.44 9.06 3.54
N GLU A 235 -21.28 9.78 2.77
CA GLU A 235 -21.08 11.22 2.55
C GLU A 235 -21.14 12.03 3.85
N ARG A 236 -22.08 11.73 4.75
CA ARG A 236 -22.13 12.40 6.06
C ARG A 236 -20.88 12.13 6.89
N MET A 237 -20.39 10.89 6.88
CA MET A 237 -19.13 10.54 7.54
C MET A 237 -17.96 11.33 6.94
N TYR A 238 -17.91 11.45 5.61
CA TYR A 238 -16.88 12.22 4.92
C TYR A 238 -16.96 13.73 5.22
N ASP A 239 -18.16 14.30 5.38
CA ASP A 239 -18.32 15.68 5.83
C ASP A 239 -17.79 15.88 7.26
N GLU A 240 -18.13 14.98 8.18
CA GLU A 240 -17.60 15.01 9.55
C GLU A 240 -16.08 14.84 9.59
N TRP A 241 -15.52 13.96 8.73
CA TRP A 241 -14.08 13.80 8.58
C TRP A 241 -13.42 15.11 8.14
N ARG A 242 -13.97 15.83 7.17
CA ARG A 242 -13.37 17.05 6.58
C ARG A 242 -13.15 18.17 7.60
N GLU A 243 -13.90 18.15 8.70
CA GLU A 243 -13.71 19.02 9.87
C GLU A 243 -12.48 18.65 10.71
N LEU A 244 -12.03 17.40 10.63
CA LEU A 244 -10.92 16.87 11.40
C LEU A 244 -9.61 16.76 10.62
N ALA A 245 -9.67 16.40 9.33
CA ALA A 245 -8.50 16.19 8.49
C ALA A 245 -8.78 16.48 7.00
N SER A 246 -7.73 16.53 6.19
CA SER A 246 -7.88 16.49 4.72
C SER A 246 -8.46 15.16 4.27
N PHE A 247 -8.99 15.10 3.03
CA PHE A 247 -9.78 13.98 2.52
C PHE A 247 -9.13 13.29 1.31
N SER A 248 -9.35 11.98 1.14
CA SER A 248 -8.97 11.18 -0.04
C SER A 248 -9.90 11.48 -1.22
N GLY A 249 -9.41 12.15 -2.25
CA GLY A 249 -10.21 12.78 -3.31
C GLY A 249 -9.93 14.28 -3.48
N ALA A 250 -9.28 14.92 -2.50
CA ALA A 250 -8.57 16.20 -2.66
C ALA A 250 -7.26 16.29 -1.83
N PRO A 251 -6.45 15.23 -1.69
CA PRO A 251 -5.17 15.33 -1.01
C PRO A 251 -4.19 16.07 -1.93
N GLN A 252 -3.40 16.99 -1.35
CA GLN A 252 -2.28 17.59 -2.08
C GLN A 252 -1.24 16.53 -2.48
N LEU A 253 -1.21 15.38 -1.80
CA LEU A 253 -0.21 14.32 -1.98
C LEU A 253 -0.87 12.94 -2.07
N TYR A 254 -1.18 12.50 -3.29
CA TYR A 254 -1.57 11.12 -3.58
C TYR A 254 -0.80 10.51 -4.74
N THR A 255 -0.82 9.18 -4.81
CA THR A 255 -0.46 8.43 -6.01
C THR A 255 -1.28 7.14 -6.04
N ASP A 256 -1.86 6.85 -7.19
CA ASP A 256 -2.41 5.52 -7.46
C ASP A 256 -1.34 4.71 -8.20
N TYR A 257 -1.13 3.48 -7.77
CA TYR A 257 -0.10 2.59 -8.30
C TYR A 257 -0.71 1.35 -8.92
N ILE A 258 -0.12 0.82 -9.99
CA ILE A 258 -0.40 -0.52 -10.47
C ILE A 258 0.61 -1.49 -9.89
N THR A 259 0.14 -2.68 -9.54
CA THR A 259 1.01 -3.76 -9.12
C THR A 259 1.76 -4.38 -10.31
N ILE A 260 3.09 -4.46 -10.19
CA ILE A 260 3.97 -5.00 -11.23
C ILE A 260 4.38 -6.44 -10.93
N ALA A 261 4.67 -6.74 -9.66
CA ALA A 261 5.09 -8.04 -9.15
C ALA A 261 4.82 -8.12 -7.64
N GLY A 262 4.87 -9.33 -7.06
CA GLY A 262 4.76 -9.54 -5.63
C GLY A 262 5.26 -10.92 -5.21
N SER A 263 5.37 -11.14 -3.91
CA SER A 263 5.62 -12.48 -3.34
C SER A 263 4.49 -13.44 -3.70
N LEU A 264 4.86 -14.66 -4.11
CA LEU A 264 3.93 -15.75 -4.41
C LEU A 264 3.50 -16.52 -3.17
#